data_AF-A0A6P8H2J9-F1
#
_entry.id   AF-A0A6P8H2J9-F1
#
_cell.length_a   1.000
_cell.length_b   1.000
_cell.length_c   1.000
_cell.angle_alpha   90.00
_cell.angle_beta   90.00
_cell.angle_gamma   90.00
#
_symmetry.space_group_name_H-M   'P 1'
#
loop_
_entity.id
_entity.type
_entity.pdbx_description
1 polymer ?
#
loop_
_entity_poly.entity_id
_entity_poly.type
_entity_poly.pdbx_seq_one_letter_code
_entity_poly.pdbx_strand_id
1 'polypeptide(L)'
;MKLLILVLCLCIAVAENSKLIDKLEKLYSSDSASDSQPPDIGILEKVDELDALMQDTKEPEPIASEKRRVTKKGYCFDGKTLADGPGNRGCAGKLCYDAMPAYCDREFENLNEKERTDLCKKYKEHYEQRCPFTCGFCKHRSPGLDCRRKYGVNECCWNGVRSLKPDKSDCMPCADIYPETCKEFFTNRNGLRCGSNSYHIRDFLDKSCPKLCGRCQ
;
A
#
# COMPACT_ATOMS: atom_id res chain seq x y z
N MET A 1 45.62 -3.52 2.51
CA MET A 1 44.61 -4.60 2.33
C MET A 1 43.17 -4.11 2.23
N LYS A 2 42.66 -3.21 3.10
CA LYS A 2 41.26 -2.74 3.04
C LYS A 2 40.87 -1.99 1.75
N LEU A 3 41.80 -1.25 1.14
CA LEU A 3 41.55 -0.53 -0.12
C LEU A 3 41.39 -1.47 -1.33
N LEU A 4 42.13 -2.57 -1.36
CA LEU A 4 42.05 -3.58 -2.44
C LEU A 4 40.69 -4.29 -2.46
N ILE A 5 40.11 -4.55 -1.27
CA ILE A 5 38.80 -5.20 -1.14
C ILE A 5 37.70 -4.26 -1.67
N LEU A 6 37.77 -2.96 -1.38
CA LEU A 6 36.80 -1.98 -1.88
C LEU A 6 36.85 -1.83 -3.41
N VAL A 7 38.06 -1.83 -4.00
CA VAL A 7 38.22 -1.79 -5.47
C VAL A 7 37.68 -3.06 -6.12
N LEU A 8 37.94 -4.24 -5.55
CA LEU A 8 37.39 -5.51 -6.04
C LEU A 8 35.85 -5.56 -5.96
N CYS A 9 35.23 -5.07 -4.87
CA CYS A 9 33.78 -5.00 -4.77
C CYS A 9 33.16 -4.03 -5.79
N LEU A 10 33.80 -2.89 -6.06
CA LEU A 10 33.33 -1.94 -7.07
C LEU A 10 33.43 -2.52 -8.49
N CYS A 11 34.51 -3.25 -8.80
CA CYS A 11 34.67 -3.91 -10.11
C CYS A 11 33.62 -4.99 -10.36
N ILE A 12 33.22 -5.76 -9.34
CA ILE A 12 32.20 -6.81 -9.47
C ILE A 12 30.82 -6.17 -9.70
N ALA A 13 30.48 -5.08 -9.00
CA ALA A 13 29.20 -4.37 -9.19
C ALA A 13 29.07 -3.72 -10.58
N VAL A 14 30.18 -3.29 -11.19
CA VAL A 14 30.17 -2.75 -12.57
C VAL A 14 30.03 -3.86 -13.60
N ALA A 15 30.62 -5.04 -13.38
CA ALA A 15 30.55 -6.17 -14.29
C ALA A 15 29.16 -6.84 -14.37
N GLU A 16 28.35 -6.79 -13.31
CA GLU A 16 26.98 -7.30 -13.35
C GLU A 16 26.01 -6.36 -14.11
N ASN A 17 26.31 -5.06 -14.15
CA ASN A 17 25.48 -4.08 -14.85
C ASN A 17 25.68 -4.07 -16.36
N SER A 18 26.83 -4.49 -16.89
CA SER A 18 27.06 -4.50 -18.35
C SER A 18 26.15 -5.49 -19.10
N LYS A 19 25.85 -6.64 -18.49
CA LYS A 19 24.92 -7.64 -19.06
C LYS A 19 23.47 -7.15 -19.14
N LEU A 20 23.11 -6.18 -18.31
CA LEU A 20 21.77 -5.60 -18.26
C LEU A 20 21.59 -4.55 -19.36
N ILE A 21 22.67 -3.82 -19.69
CA ILE A 21 22.70 -2.85 -20.79
C ILE A 21 22.60 -3.57 -22.14
N ASP A 22 23.36 -4.65 -22.36
CA ASP A 22 23.29 -5.44 -23.60
C ASP A 22 21.88 -6.03 -23.86
N LYS A 23 21.16 -6.41 -22.80
CA LYS A 23 19.77 -6.88 -22.91
C LYS A 23 18.80 -5.76 -23.27
N LEU A 24 19.03 -4.55 -22.75
CA LEU A 24 18.18 -3.39 -23.04
C LEU A 24 18.35 -2.92 -24.48
N GLU A 25 19.59 -2.92 -24.98
CA GLU A 25 19.92 -2.53 -26.35
C GLU A 25 19.36 -3.54 -27.38
N LYS A 26 19.32 -4.82 -27.00
CA LYS A 26 18.70 -5.88 -27.83
C LYS A 26 17.17 -5.79 -27.90
N LEU A 27 16.52 -5.28 -26.86
CA LEU A 27 15.07 -5.00 -26.88
C LEU A 27 14.74 -3.76 -27.71
N TYR A 28 15.63 -2.77 -27.74
CA TYR A 28 15.43 -1.56 -28.56
C TYR A 28 15.72 -1.79 -30.05
N SER A 29 16.57 -2.76 -30.38
CA SER A 29 16.96 -3.05 -31.76
C SER A 29 16.04 -4.05 -32.48
N SER A 30 15.06 -4.64 -31.79
CA SER A 30 14.15 -5.64 -32.39
C SER A 30 12.87 -5.08 -33.02
N ASP A 31 12.61 -3.77 -32.91
CA ASP A 31 11.35 -3.16 -33.39
C ASP A 31 11.48 -2.40 -34.73
N SER A 32 12.58 -2.57 -35.47
CA SER A 32 12.76 -1.89 -36.77
C SER A 32 13.09 -2.86 -37.90
N ALA A 33 12.11 -3.66 -38.33
CA ALA A 33 12.12 -4.28 -39.66
C ALA A 33 10.70 -4.66 -40.15
N SER A 34 10.23 -3.93 -41.18
CA SER A 34 9.17 -4.29 -42.16
C SER A 34 7.75 -4.57 -41.62
N ASP A 35 6.64 -4.03 -42.16
CA ASP A 35 6.34 -3.73 -43.55
C ASP A 35 5.47 -2.46 -43.67
N SER A 36 5.85 -1.62 -44.63
CA SER A 36 5.08 -0.48 -45.09
C SER A 36 3.92 -0.96 -45.99
N GLN A 37 2.75 -1.14 -45.40
CA GLN A 37 1.48 -1.08 -46.12
C GLN A 37 0.89 0.33 -45.95
N PRO A 38 0.51 1.02 -47.04
CA PRO A 38 -0.18 2.30 -46.91
C PRO A 38 -1.53 2.08 -46.21
N PRO A 39 -1.86 2.86 -45.17
CA PRO A 39 -3.14 2.73 -44.49
C PRO A 39 -4.27 3.11 -45.44
N ASP A 40 -5.28 2.24 -45.48
CA ASP A 40 -6.52 2.42 -46.22
C ASP A 40 -7.24 3.68 -45.72
N ILE A 41 -7.48 4.64 -46.63
CA ILE A 41 -7.95 6.01 -46.38
C ILE A 41 -9.47 6.05 -46.03
N GLY A 42 -10.12 4.90 -45.86
CA GLY A 42 -11.56 4.80 -45.55
C GLY A 42 -11.99 5.08 -44.10
N ILE A 43 -11.07 5.44 -43.20
CA ILE A 43 -11.35 5.61 -41.74
C ILE A 43 -11.12 7.06 -41.28
N LEU A 44 -11.19 8.06 -42.17
CA LEU A 44 -11.08 9.46 -41.75
C LEU A 44 -12.44 10.14 -41.48
N GLU A 45 -13.53 9.69 -42.08
CA GLU A 45 -14.86 10.31 -41.88
C GLU A 45 -15.55 9.93 -40.55
N LYS A 46 -15.03 8.94 -39.82
CA LYS A 46 -15.58 8.54 -38.50
C LYS A 46 -14.86 9.17 -37.30
N VAL A 47 -13.78 9.92 -37.54
CA VAL A 47 -13.05 10.61 -36.46
C VAL A 47 -13.81 11.87 -36.03
N ASP A 48 -14.45 12.57 -36.98
CA ASP A 48 -15.22 13.79 -36.68
C ASP A 48 -16.52 13.50 -35.89
N GLU A 49 -17.16 12.35 -36.09
CA GLU A 49 -18.32 11.92 -35.27
C GLU A 49 -17.92 11.53 -33.84
N LEU A 50 -16.69 11.03 -33.64
CA LEU A 50 -16.21 10.66 -32.31
C LEU A 50 -15.82 11.90 -31.48
N ASP A 51 -15.32 12.94 -32.13
CA ASP A 51 -14.97 14.21 -31.48
C ASP A 51 -16.22 14.99 -31.03
N ALA A 52 -17.34 14.86 -31.76
CA ALA A 52 -18.64 15.41 -31.36
C ALA A 52 -19.26 14.70 -30.13
N LEU A 53 -18.97 13.40 -29.93
CA LEU A 53 -19.44 12.64 -28.75
C LEU A 53 -18.63 12.93 -27.49
N MET A 54 -17.40 13.46 -27.61
CA MET A 54 -16.56 13.79 -26.46
C MET A 54 -16.86 15.18 -25.86
N GLN A 55 -17.58 16.04 -26.58
CA GLN A 55 -17.85 17.43 -26.15
C GLN A 55 -19.00 17.60 -25.16
N ASP A 56 -19.82 16.57 -24.89
CA ASP A 56 -20.92 16.66 -23.91
C ASP A 56 -20.60 16.02 -22.55
N THR A 57 -19.33 15.67 -22.33
CA THR A 57 -18.83 15.31 -21.00
C THR A 57 -18.63 16.60 -20.21
N LYS A 58 -19.72 17.16 -19.69
CA LYS A 58 -19.73 18.24 -18.71
C LYS A 58 -18.70 17.91 -17.64
N GLU A 59 -17.56 18.62 -17.66
CA GLU A 59 -16.48 18.38 -16.70
C GLU A 59 -17.11 18.36 -15.30
N PRO A 60 -16.94 17.27 -14.53
CA PRO A 60 -17.49 17.21 -13.19
C PRO A 60 -16.91 18.41 -12.44
N GLU A 61 -17.79 19.29 -11.97
CA GLU A 61 -17.37 20.48 -11.23
C GLU A 61 -16.36 20.06 -10.18
N PRO A 62 -15.20 20.74 -10.08
CA PRO A 62 -14.16 20.37 -9.14
C PRO A 62 -14.78 20.36 -7.76
N ILE A 63 -15.02 19.15 -7.23
CA ILE A 63 -15.56 18.92 -5.89
C ILE A 63 -14.75 19.81 -4.98
N ALA A 64 -15.39 20.88 -4.47
CA ALA A 64 -14.74 21.98 -3.79
C ALA A 64 -13.73 21.39 -2.81
N SER A 65 -12.44 21.45 -3.17
CA SER A 65 -11.41 20.77 -2.41
C SER A 65 -11.41 21.46 -1.07
N GLU A 66 -12.00 20.82 -0.07
CA GLU A 66 -12.17 21.35 1.26
C GLU A 66 -10.77 21.75 1.71
N LYS A 67 -10.49 23.06 1.74
CA LYS A 67 -9.16 23.61 2.00
C LYS A 67 -8.75 23.12 3.38
N ARG A 68 -8.01 22.01 3.41
CA ARG A 68 -7.53 21.40 4.64
C ARG A 68 -6.67 22.45 5.32
N ARG A 69 -7.18 22.97 6.44
CA ARG A 69 -6.41 23.89 7.28
C ARG A 69 -5.11 23.18 7.61
N VAL A 70 -4.00 23.68 7.06
CA VAL A 70 -2.66 23.12 7.31
C VAL A 70 -2.36 23.38 8.78
N THR A 71 -2.75 22.44 9.63
CA THR A 71 -2.43 22.54 11.05
C THR A 71 -0.92 22.40 11.19
N LYS A 72 -0.31 23.20 12.09
CA LYS A 72 1.14 23.18 12.37
C LYS A 72 1.70 21.77 12.71
N LYS A 73 0.81 20.84 13.05
CA LYS A 73 1.12 19.45 13.41
C LYS A 73 1.20 18.50 12.22
N GLY A 74 0.55 18.81 11.09
CA GLY A 74 0.45 17.92 9.94
C GLY A 74 -0.51 16.73 10.14
N TYR A 75 -0.54 15.83 9.15
CA TYR A 75 -1.32 14.61 9.14
C TYR A 75 -0.41 13.39 9.09
N CYS A 76 -0.90 12.24 9.57
CA CYS A 76 -0.22 10.95 9.45
C CYS A 76 -0.22 10.45 7.99
N PHE A 77 0.45 9.32 7.76
CA PHE A 77 0.58 8.70 6.43
C PHE A 77 -0.75 8.31 5.75
N ASP A 78 -1.82 8.17 6.53
CA ASP A 78 -3.17 7.93 6.00
C ASP A 78 -3.81 9.18 5.38
N GLY A 79 -3.18 10.35 5.54
CA GLY A 79 -3.68 11.65 5.08
C GLY A 79 -4.99 12.07 5.76
N LYS A 80 -5.40 11.43 6.86
CA LYS A 80 -6.69 11.66 7.53
C LYS A 80 -6.52 11.87 9.02
N THR A 81 -5.65 11.11 9.66
CA THR A 81 -5.40 11.19 11.09
C THR A 81 -4.48 12.38 11.41
N LEU A 82 -4.91 13.24 12.34
CA LEU A 82 -4.08 14.35 12.81
C LEU A 82 -2.88 13.83 13.61
N ALA A 83 -1.68 14.28 13.26
CA ALA A 83 -0.49 13.97 14.04
C ALA A 83 -0.50 14.74 15.38
N ASP A 84 0.17 14.22 16.40
CA ASP A 84 0.31 14.92 17.69
C ASP A 84 1.32 16.06 17.61
N GLY A 85 2.25 15.99 16.66
CA GLY A 85 3.27 16.99 16.40
C GLY A 85 3.97 16.77 15.04
N PRO A 86 4.97 17.61 14.72
CA PRO A 86 5.69 17.54 13.45
C PRO A 86 6.36 16.18 13.24
N GLY A 87 6.58 15.81 11.97
CA GLY A 87 7.26 14.57 11.60
C GLY A 87 6.48 13.30 11.96
N ASN A 88 5.14 13.33 11.85
CA ASN A 88 4.27 12.19 12.17
C ASN A 88 4.34 11.71 13.64
N ARG A 89 4.70 12.61 14.58
CA ARG A 89 4.74 12.27 16.00
C ARG A 89 3.36 11.77 16.47
N GLY A 90 3.35 10.63 17.17
CA GLY A 90 2.13 9.99 17.68
C GLY A 90 1.34 9.17 16.65
N CYS A 91 1.69 9.23 15.36
CA CYS A 91 0.99 8.47 14.32
C CYS A 91 1.11 6.95 14.51
N ALA A 92 2.26 6.45 14.99
CA ALA A 92 2.49 5.03 15.27
C ALA A 92 1.43 4.44 16.19
N GLY A 93 1.13 5.12 17.31
CA GLY A 93 0.07 4.69 18.23
C GLY A 93 -1.33 4.81 17.62
N LYS A 94 -1.63 5.93 16.95
CA LYS A 94 -2.97 6.20 16.40
C LYS A 94 -3.37 5.28 15.24
N LEU A 95 -2.44 5.06 14.31
CA LEU A 95 -2.62 4.17 13.16
C LEU A 95 -2.21 2.73 13.47
N CYS A 96 -1.74 2.48 14.69
CA CYS A 96 -1.32 1.20 15.22
C CYS A 96 -0.28 0.47 14.38
N TYR A 97 0.89 1.07 14.18
CA TYR A 97 2.04 0.45 13.50
C TYR A 97 3.31 0.72 14.31
N ASP A 98 4.35 -0.07 14.10
CA ASP A 98 5.64 0.18 14.73
C ASP A 98 6.36 1.31 14.00
N ALA A 99 6.79 2.34 14.73
CA ALA A 99 7.55 3.44 14.15
C ALA A 99 8.90 2.96 13.56
N MET A 100 9.45 1.86 14.10
CA MET A 100 10.69 1.24 13.62
C MET A 100 10.51 -0.29 13.49
N PRO A 101 9.80 -0.79 12.45
CA PRO A 101 9.44 -2.20 12.33
C PRO A 101 10.64 -3.14 12.43
N ALA A 102 11.73 -2.86 11.69
CA ALA A 102 12.93 -3.69 11.71
C ALA A 102 13.67 -3.71 13.06
N TYR A 103 13.55 -2.63 13.85
CA TYR A 103 14.08 -2.61 15.22
C TYR A 103 13.24 -3.50 16.13
N CYS A 104 11.91 -3.37 16.06
CA CYS A 104 10.99 -4.19 16.85
C CYS A 104 11.12 -5.67 16.49
N ASP A 105 11.17 -6.01 15.19
CA ASP A 105 11.37 -7.39 14.74
C ASP A 105 12.63 -8.00 15.36
N ARG A 106 13.76 -7.28 15.33
CA ARG A 106 15.04 -7.74 15.90
C ARG A 106 15.04 -7.84 17.42
N GLU A 107 14.47 -6.84 18.10
CA GLU A 107 14.41 -6.78 19.57
C GLU A 107 13.59 -7.94 20.14
N PHE A 108 12.52 -8.35 19.43
CA PHE A 108 11.58 -9.36 19.89
C PHE A 108 11.73 -10.73 19.21
N GLU A 109 12.66 -10.91 18.27
CA GLU A 109 12.81 -12.11 17.43
C GLU A 109 12.92 -13.42 18.25
N ASN A 110 13.66 -13.38 19.35
CA ASN A 110 13.97 -14.54 20.17
C ASN A 110 13.16 -14.59 21.48
N LEU A 111 12.17 -13.71 21.64
CA LEU A 111 11.36 -13.63 22.84
C LEU A 111 10.03 -14.35 22.64
N ASN A 112 9.63 -15.14 23.63
CA ASN A 112 8.28 -15.68 23.67
C ASN A 112 7.26 -14.57 24.03
N GLU A 113 5.96 -14.89 23.92
CA GLU A 113 4.89 -13.91 24.17
C GLU A 113 4.94 -13.31 25.58
N LYS A 114 5.29 -14.11 26.60
CA LYS A 114 5.38 -13.63 27.99
C LYS A 114 6.58 -12.70 28.16
N GLU A 115 7.76 -13.08 27.68
CA GLU A 115 8.98 -12.26 27.74
C GLU A 115 8.79 -10.93 27.00
N ARG A 116 8.21 -10.97 25.80
CA ARG A 116 7.82 -9.77 25.06
C ARG A 116 6.91 -8.88 25.88
N THR A 117 5.84 -9.46 26.45
CA THR A 117 4.87 -8.71 27.26
C THR A 117 5.53 -8.07 28.48
N ASP A 118 6.38 -8.81 29.18
CA ASP A 118 7.09 -8.33 30.37
C ASP A 118 8.08 -7.22 30.01
N LEU A 119 8.82 -7.36 28.90
CA LEU A 119 9.74 -6.34 28.39
C LEU A 119 8.99 -5.06 27.98
N CYS A 120 7.88 -5.20 27.25
CA CYS A 120 7.02 -4.10 26.86
C CYS A 120 6.47 -3.36 28.10
N LYS A 121 6.03 -4.08 29.13
CA LYS A 121 5.55 -3.47 30.38
C LYS A 121 6.67 -2.76 31.15
N LYS A 122 7.84 -3.38 31.24
CA LYS A 122 9.01 -2.84 31.96
C LYS A 122 9.48 -1.51 31.36
N TYR A 123 9.47 -1.40 30.03
CA TYR A 123 9.90 -0.19 29.31
C TYR A 123 8.76 0.42 28.50
N LYS A 124 7.60 0.57 29.14
CA LYS A 124 6.35 1.01 28.49
C LYS A 124 6.53 2.29 27.67
N GLU A 125 7.08 3.36 28.26
CA GLU A 125 7.23 4.66 27.57
C GLU A 125 8.11 4.57 26.31
N HIS A 126 9.15 3.74 26.35
CA HIS A 126 10.07 3.52 25.23
C HIS A 126 9.38 2.77 24.08
N TYR A 127 8.64 1.71 24.40
CA TYR A 127 7.98 0.86 23.41
C TYR A 127 6.63 1.38 22.92
N GLU A 128 5.92 2.18 23.70
CA GLU A 128 4.66 2.81 23.29
C GLU A 128 4.86 3.77 22.11
N GLN A 129 6.05 4.38 22.00
CA GLN A 129 6.38 5.25 20.88
C GLN A 129 7.01 4.51 19.69
N ARG A 130 7.78 3.45 19.95
CA ARG A 130 8.57 2.75 18.92
C ARG A 130 7.89 1.51 18.35
N CYS A 131 7.31 0.69 19.22
CA CYS A 131 6.75 -0.62 18.91
C CYS A 131 5.30 -0.79 19.42
N PRO A 132 4.37 0.18 19.24
CA PRO A 132 3.04 0.07 19.81
C PRO A 132 2.22 -1.10 19.26
N PHE A 133 2.48 -1.53 18.01
CA PHE A 133 1.82 -2.69 17.43
C PHE A 133 2.41 -3.98 18.01
N THR A 134 3.73 -4.15 17.97
CA THR A 134 4.37 -5.39 18.44
C THR A 134 4.16 -5.63 19.94
N CYS A 135 4.13 -4.56 20.74
CA CYS A 135 3.82 -4.64 22.17
C CYS A 135 2.32 -4.69 22.49
N GLY A 136 1.43 -4.63 21.48
CA GLY A 136 -0.02 -4.69 21.69
C GLY A 136 -0.62 -3.48 22.43
N PHE A 137 0.06 -2.34 22.44
CA PHE A 137 -0.43 -1.10 23.04
C PHE A 137 -1.54 -0.45 22.22
N CYS A 138 -1.68 -0.84 20.97
CA CYS A 138 -2.74 -0.39 20.08
C CYS A 138 -3.45 -1.60 19.45
N LYS A 139 -4.63 -1.36 18.87
CA LYS A 139 -5.34 -2.34 18.05
C LYS A 139 -5.57 -1.77 16.67
N HIS A 140 -5.16 -2.53 15.66
CA HIS A 140 -5.45 -2.19 14.26
C HIS A 140 -6.96 -2.13 14.04
N ARG A 141 -7.43 -1.10 13.35
CA ARG A 141 -8.85 -0.96 13.02
C ARG A 141 -9.15 -1.77 11.77
N SER A 142 -10.14 -2.65 11.85
CA SER A 142 -10.68 -3.33 10.66
C SER A 142 -11.16 -2.29 9.64
N PRO A 143 -10.82 -2.44 8.34
CA PRO A 143 -11.44 -1.63 7.30
C PRO A 143 -12.96 -1.73 7.39
N GLY A 144 -13.61 -0.58 7.22
CA GLY A 144 -15.05 -0.47 7.35
C GLY A 144 -15.58 -0.40 8.78
N LEU A 145 -14.76 -0.46 9.84
CA LEU A 145 -15.25 -0.18 11.19
C LEU A 145 -15.86 1.22 11.29
N ASP A 146 -15.22 2.23 10.68
CA ASP A 146 -15.72 3.60 10.69
C ASP A 146 -17.02 3.73 9.88
N CYS A 147 -17.13 3.03 8.75
CA CYS A 147 -18.38 2.95 7.99
C CYS A 147 -19.48 2.30 8.83
N ARG A 148 -19.21 1.12 9.42
CA ARG A 148 -20.19 0.37 10.22
C ARG A 148 -20.65 1.14 11.45
N ARG A 149 -19.78 1.94 12.07
CA ARG A 149 -20.15 2.83 13.17
C ARG A 149 -21.04 3.98 12.72
N LYS A 150 -20.83 4.50 11.51
CA LYS A 150 -21.56 5.65 10.98
C LYS A 150 -22.91 5.28 10.37
N TYR A 151 -22.99 4.14 9.70
CA TYR A 151 -24.14 3.73 8.88
C TYR A 151 -24.78 2.41 9.31
N GLY A 152 -24.12 1.63 10.18
CA GLY A 152 -24.57 0.31 10.60
C GLY A 152 -23.83 -0.84 9.89
N VAL A 153 -23.89 -2.04 10.48
CA VAL A 153 -23.15 -3.23 10.00
C VAL A 153 -23.58 -3.66 8.59
N ASN A 154 -24.87 -3.50 8.27
CA ASN A 154 -25.45 -3.94 7.02
C ASN A 154 -25.37 -2.89 5.90
N GLU A 155 -24.99 -1.64 6.21
CA GLU A 155 -24.90 -0.56 5.22
C GLU A 155 -23.49 -0.39 4.64
N CYS A 156 -22.56 -1.31 4.92
CA CYS A 156 -21.17 -1.19 4.48
C CYS A 156 -20.71 -2.40 3.69
N CYS A 157 -19.98 -2.12 2.61
CA CYS A 157 -19.17 -3.08 1.88
C CYS A 157 -17.94 -3.48 2.70
N TRP A 158 -17.30 -4.59 2.33
CA TRP A 158 -16.13 -5.10 3.04
C TRP A 158 -14.94 -4.12 3.02
N ASN A 159 -14.83 -3.31 1.97
CA ASN A 159 -13.79 -2.28 1.81
C ASN A 159 -14.08 -1.00 2.65
N GLY A 160 -15.19 -0.98 3.38
CA GLY A 160 -15.58 0.16 4.20
C GLY A 160 -16.25 1.32 3.46
N VAL A 161 -16.67 1.10 2.22
CA VAL A 161 -17.55 2.02 1.49
C VAL A 161 -19.01 1.74 1.90
N ARG A 162 -19.84 2.79 1.95
CA ARG A 162 -21.28 2.63 2.21
C ARG A 162 -21.94 1.96 0.99
N SER A 163 -22.71 0.92 1.24
CA SER A 163 -23.59 0.29 0.27
C SER A 163 -24.74 1.23 -0.06
N LEU A 164 -24.99 1.46 -1.34
CA LEU A 164 -26.12 2.22 -1.84
C LEU A 164 -27.38 1.35 -1.91
N LYS A 165 -27.22 0.03 -2.05
CA LYS A 165 -28.34 -0.91 -2.11
C LYS A 165 -28.41 -1.81 -0.87
N PRO A 166 -29.61 -2.22 -0.42
CA PRO A 166 -29.77 -3.14 0.71
C PRO A 166 -29.17 -4.53 0.49
N ASP A 167 -29.16 -4.99 -0.76
CA ASP A 167 -28.62 -6.31 -1.17
C ASP A 167 -27.10 -6.30 -1.37
N LYS A 168 -26.45 -5.14 -1.24
CA LYS A 168 -25.02 -4.95 -1.47
C LYS A 168 -24.55 -5.33 -2.87
N SER A 169 -25.45 -5.35 -3.86
CA SER A 169 -25.08 -5.65 -5.25
C SER A 169 -24.21 -4.56 -5.88
N ASP A 170 -24.15 -3.37 -5.29
CA ASP A 170 -23.23 -2.29 -5.67
C ASP A 170 -21.84 -2.39 -5.01
N CYS A 171 -21.66 -3.32 -4.06
CA CYS A 171 -20.35 -3.56 -3.46
C CYS A 171 -19.42 -4.31 -4.42
N MET A 172 -18.14 -3.98 -4.36
CA MET A 172 -17.09 -4.73 -5.07
C MET A 172 -17.08 -6.20 -4.61
N PRO A 173 -17.00 -7.18 -5.53
CA PRO A 173 -16.92 -8.59 -5.15
C PRO A 173 -15.72 -8.84 -4.23
N CYS A 174 -15.86 -9.82 -3.34
CA CYS A 174 -14.76 -10.25 -2.49
C CYS A 174 -13.69 -10.98 -3.32
N ALA A 175 -12.64 -10.26 -3.70
CA ALA A 175 -11.52 -10.82 -4.43
C ALA A 175 -10.24 -10.09 -4.05
N ASP A 176 -9.12 -10.81 -4.13
CA ASP A 176 -7.80 -10.18 -4.08
C ASP A 176 -7.59 -9.41 -5.38
N ILE A 177 -7.22 -8.13 -5.27
CA ILE A 177 -6.95 -7.25 -6.40
C ILE A 177 -5.70 -7.73 -7.15
N TYR A 178 -4.70 -8.21 -6.40
CA TYR A 178 -3.44 -8.73 -6.95
C TYR A 178 -3.15 -10.14 -6.41
N PRO A 179 -3.84 -11.19 -6.91
CA PRO A 179 -3.79 -12.53 -6.30
C PRO A 179 -2.37 -13.10 -6.14
N GLU A 180 -1.53 -13.00 -7.17
CA GLU A 180 -0.16 -13.53 -7.12
C GLU A 180 0.72 -12.76 -6.14
N THR A 181 0.64 -11.42 -6.14
CA THR A 181 1.38 -10.58 -5.16
C THR A 181 0.91 -10.85 -3.73
N CYS A 182 -0.40 -10.99 -3.52
CA CYS A 182 -0.95 -11.34 -2.21
C CYS A 182 -0.42 -12.70 -1.71
N LYS A 183 -0.40 -13.70 -2.60
CA LYS A 183 0.13 -15.03 -2.31
C LYS A 183 1.62 -15.01 -1.98
N GLU A 184 2.42 -14.31 -2.77
CA GLU A 184 3.86 -14.16 -2.54
C GLU A 184 4.14 -13.49 -1.18
N PHE A 185 3.44 -12.41 -0.86
CA PHE A 185 3.54 -11.76 0.46
C PHE A 185 3.21 -12.71 1.60
N PHE A 186 2.16 -13.52 1.45
CA PHE A 186 1.74 -14.48 2.46
C PHE A 186 2.79 -15.59 2.64
N THR A 187 3.32 -16.14 1.55
CA THR A 187 4.36 -17.17 1.57
C THR A 187 5.66 -16.65 2.20
N ASN A 188 6.15 -15.48 1.77
CA ASN A 188 7.41 -14.91 2.24
C ASN A 188 7.37 -14.48 3.71
N ARG A 189 6.17 -14.31 4.28
CA ARG A 189 5.96 -14.00 5.70
C ARG A 189 5.64 -15.24 6.52
N ASN A 190 5.95 -16.45 6.06
CA ASN A 190 5.64 -17.71 6.76
C ASN A 190 4.15 -17.86 7.10
N GLY A 191 3.27 -17.35 6.25
CA GLY A 191 1.83 -17.32 6.52
C GLY A 191 1.42 -16.40 7.66
N LEU A 192 2.31 -15.50 8.14
CA LEU A 192 1.92 -14.48 9.11
C LEU A 192 0.80 -13.63 8.52
N ARG A 193 -0.25 -13.55 9.33
CA ARG A 193 -1.52 -12.87 9.07
C ARG A 193 -1.30 -11.46 8.54
N CYS A 194 -2.31 -10.94 7.87
CA CYS A 194 -2.38 -9.55 7.41
C CYS A 194 -2.28 -8.47 8.51
N GLY A 195 -2.01 -8.85 9.76
CA GLY A 195 -1.51 -7.97 10.80
C GLY A 195 0.01 -7.82 10.69
N SER A 196 0.47 -6.94 9.80
CA SER A 196 1.87 -6.48 9.78
C SER A 196 2.07 -5.33 10.76
N ASN A 197 3.26 -5.23 11.36
CA ASN A 197 3.67 -4.06 12.14
C ASN A 197 4.04 -2.84 11.26
N SER A 198 4.19 -3.02 9.95
CA SER A 198 4.40 -1.92 9.00
C SER A 198 3.07 -1.36 8.49
N TYR A 199 2.91 -0.05 8.56
CA TYR A 199 1.70 0.64 8.07
C TYR A 199 1.44 0.36 6.59
N HIS A 200 2.44 0.55 5.72
CA HIS A 200 2.25 0.43 4.27
C HIS A 200 1.98 -1.01 3.81
N ILE A 201 2.69 -1.98 4.40
CA ILE A 201 2.46 -3.39 4.09
C ILE A 201 1.04 -3.78 4.52
N ARG A 202 0.65 -3.37 5.72
CA ARG A 202 -0.71 -3.62 6.19
C ARG A 202 -1.75 -2.92 5.32
N ASP A 203 -1.59 -1.63 5.03
CA ASP A 203 -2.52 -0.89 4.17
C ASP A 203 -2.68 -1.53 2.78
N PHE A 204 -1.59 -2.04 2.20
CA PHE A 204 -1.63 -2.84 0.98
C PHE A 204 -2.45 -4.12 1.17
N LEU A 205 -2.11 -4.96 2.15
CA LEU A 205 -2.83 -6.21 2.40
C LEU A 205 -4.32 -5.97 2.71
N ASP A 206 -4.61 -4.88 3.41
CA ASP A 206 -5.95 -4.45 3.80
C ASP A 206 -6.84 -4.12 2.61
N LYS A 207 -6.27 -3.48 1.58
CA LYS A 207 -6.99 -2.99 0.40
C LYS A 207 -6.95 -3.98 -0.75
N SER A 208 -5.82 -4.66 -0.93
CA SER A 208 -5.52 -5.46 -2.11
C SER A 208 -5.69 -6.96 -1.88
N CYS A 209 -5.64 -7.44 -0.64
CA CYS A 209 -5.69 -8.88 -0.34
C CYS A 209 -6.85 -9.29 0.60
N PRO A 210 -8.06 -8.73 0.46
CA PRO A 210 -9.14 -8.94 1.42
C PRO A 210 -9.58 -10.40 1.56
N LYS A 211 -9.50 -11.20 0.49
CA LYS A 211 -9.91 -12.60 0.49
C LYS A 211 -8.85 -13.45 1.19
N LEU A 212 -7.59 -13.30 0.79
CA LEU A 212 -6.46 -13.97 1.45
C LEU A 212 -6.35 -13.62 2.94
N CYS A 213 -6.66 -12.37 3.28
CA CYS A 213 -6.68 -11.90 4.66
C CYS A 213 -7.93 -12.30 5.46
N GLY A 214 -8.89 -13.03 4.87
CA GLY A 214 -10.12 -13.45 5.53
C GLY A 214 -11.04 -12.31 5.95
N ARG A 215 -11.03 -11.19 5.22
CA ARG A 215 -11.83 -9.99 5.52
C ARG A 215 -13.19 -9.98 4.87
N CYS A 216 -13.35 -10.77 3.82
CA CYS A 216 -14.61 -11.02 3.15
C CYS A 216 -14.69 -12.49 2.74
N GLN A 217 -15.90 -12.94 2.44
CA GLN A 217 -16.23 -14.29 1.98
C GLN A 217 -17.12 -14.16 0.75
#